data_AF-A0A2I0NQ00-F1
#
_entry.id   AF-A0A2I0NQ00-F1
#
_cell.length_a   1.000
_cell.length_b   1.000
_cell.length_c   1.000
_cell.angle_alpha   90.00
_cell.angle_beta   90.00
_cell.angle_gamma   90.00
#
_symmetry.space_group_name_H-M   'P 1'
#
loop_
_entity.id
_entity.type
_entity.pdbx_description
1 polymer ?
#
loop_
_entity_poly.entity_id
_entity_poly.type
_entity_poly.pdbx_seq_one_letter_code
_entity_poly.pdbx_strand_id
1 'polypeptide(L)'
;MGGKTVEDCIKEVKNLEDKASLSREICAYKYRSYKWVSRILSLFILLFSALIAFLSVADPAILLALPLIPHDLQDMRNVIAFLGFTIFIISFSDKILGLTETMNKSEQGVKLLTDFIRDCHAFRDVGSNDCDEKMAALKLESIKEQYNHLNQILALNTVSNMTFLRIKKAYKQKVKVSKMLDKDPNINLKEHYLMSLKDWFFWKPSRQSDSLTTDEKRDEPMTHQKTQ
;
A
#
# COMPACT_ATOMS: atom_id res chain seq x y z
N MET A 1 -36.50 19.09 -1.59
CA MET A 1 -35.11 18.58 -1.69
C MET A 1 -34.46 18.80 -0.33
N GLY A 2 -34.21 17.74 0.43
CA GLY A 2 -33.54 17.88 1.74
C GLY A 2 -32.11 18.35 1.51
N GLY A 3 -31.83 19.60 1.83
CA GLY A 3 -30.49 20.17 1.75
C GLY A 3 -29.58 19.44 2.73
N LYS A 4 -28.43 18.95 2.25
CA LYS A 4 -27.37 18.47 3.13
C LYS A 4 -26.81 19.67 3.86
N THR A 5 -26.67 19.56 5.18
CA THR A 5 -26.05 20.62 5.98
C THR A 5 -24.56 20.74 5.61
N VAL A 6 -23.93 21.86 5.98
CA VAL A 6 -22.48 22.02 5.84
C VAL A 6 -21.73 20.91 6.60
N GLU A 7 -22.23 20.51 7.76
CA GLU A 7 -21.68 19.42 8.57
C GLU A 7 -21.74 18.06 7.87
N ASP A 8 -22.85 17.75 7.19
CA ASP A 8 -22.98 16.54 6.37
C ASP A 8 -21.96 16.53 5.23
N CYS A 9 -21.73 17.69 4.61
CA CYS A 9 -20.75 17.83 3.55
C CYS A 9 -19.32 17.60 4.08
N ILE A 10 -18.97 18.18 5.23
CA ILE A 10 -17.68 17.96 5.89
C ILE A 10 -17.47 16.47 6.23
N LYS A 11 -18.50 15.81 6.74
CA LYS A 11 -18.45 14.38 7.06
C LYS A 11 -18.22 13.52 5.82
N GLU A 12 -18.86 13.86 4.71
CA GLU A 12 -18.63 13.17 3.43
C GLU A 12 -17.23 13.42 2.88
N VAL A 13 -16.70 14.64 2.96
CA VAL A 13 -15.32 14.95 2.56
C VAL A 13 -14.33 14.14 3.40
N LYS A 14 -14.53 14.06 4.72
CA LYS A 14 -13.69 13.23 5.60
C LYS A 14 -13.70 11.75 5.20
N ASN A 15 -14.87 11.22 4.80
CA ASN A 15 -14.94 9.85 4.30
C ASN A 15 -14.17 9.64 2.98
N LEU A 16 -14.12 10.66 2.11
CA LEU A 16 -13.32 10.62 0.88
C LEU A 16 -11.82 10.73 1.18
N GLU A 17 -11.44 11.57 2.13
CA GLU A 17 -10.07 11.70 2.65
C GLU A 17 -9.56 10.37 3.22
N ASP A 18 -10.37 9.68 4.02
CA ASP A 18 -10.03 8.37 4.59
C ASP A 18 -9.82 7.31 3.49
N LYS A 19 -10.67 7.32 2.46
CA LYS A 19 -10.53 6.43 1.29
C LYS A 19 -9.28 6.77 0.48
N ALA A 20 -9.04 8.05 0.21
CA ALA A 20 -7.85 8.53 -0.50
C ALA A 20 -6.56 8.19 0.26
N SER A 21 -6.58 8.28 1.59
CA SER A 21 -5.46 7.90 2.46
C SER A 21 -5.12 6.42 2.35
N LEU A 22 -6.13 5.54 2.34
CA LEU A 22 -5.93 4.11 2.11
C LEU A 22 -5.39 3.85 0.69
N SER A 23 -5.96 4.51 -0.32
CA SER A 23 -5.49 4.42 -1.71
C SER A 23 -4.03 4.86 -1.86
N ARG A 24 -3.62 5.91 -1.13
CA ARG A 24 -2.24 6.42 -1.12
C ARG A 24 -1.27 5.38 -0.55
N GLU A 25 -1.66 4.70 0.53
CA GLU A 25 -0.88 3.59 1.09
C GLU A 25 -0.76 2.40 0.12
N ILE A 26 -1.81 2.12 -0.66
CA ILE A 26 -1.76 1.11 -1.71
C ILE A 26 -0.75 1.48 -2.81
N CYS A 27 -0.77 2.73 -3.29
CA CYS A 27 0.21 3.24 -4.24
C CYS A 27 1.64 3.19 -3.68
N ALA A 28 1.82 3.59 -2.42
CA ALA A 28 3.13 3.55 -1.76
C ALA A 28 3.66 2.12 -1.60
N TYR A 29 2.78 1.17 -1.28
CA TYR A 29 3.13 -0.26 -1.21
C TYR A 29 3.60 -0.78 -2.57
N LYS A 30 2.83 -0.52 -3.65
CA LYS A 30 3.19 -0.92 -5.01
C LYS A 30 4.55 -0.34 -5.40
N TYR A 31 4.74 0.97 -5.24
CA TYR A 31 6.01 1.62 -5.53
C TYR A 31 7.18 0.94 -4.81
N ARG A 32 7.05 0.69 -3.51
CA ARG A 32 8.12 0.03 -2.73
C ARG A 32 8.38 -1.39 -3.21
N SER A 33 7.34 -2.15 -3.51
CA SER A 33 7.45 -3.52 -4.02
C SER A 33 8.18 -3.55 -5.36
N TYR A 34 7.76 -2.74 -6.33
CA TYR A 34 8.40 -2.68 -7.66
C TYR A 34 9.82 -2.15 -7.59
N LYS A 35 10.10 -1.15 -6.75
CA LYS A 35 11.45 -0.65 -6.50
C LYS A 35 12.36 -1.74 -5.93
N TRP A 36 11.83 -2.58 -5.04
CA TRP A 36 12.60 -3.69 -4.48
C TRP A 36 12.87 -4.78 -5.53
N VAL A 37 11.87 -5.15 -6.33
CA VAL A 37 12.04 -6.09 -7.46
C VAL A 37 13.07 -5.56 -8.46
N SER A 38 12.96 -4.30 -8.87
CA SER A 38 13.90 -3.66 -9.79
C SER A 38 15.34 -3.70 -9.25
N ARG A 39 15.55 -3.36 -7.98
CA ARG A 39 16.87 -3.45 -7.33
C ARG A 39 17.43 -4.87 -7.33
N ILE A 40 16.59 -5.87 -7.06
CA ILE A 40 17.02 -7.27 -7.08
C ILE A 40 17.42 -7.70 -8.49
N LEU A 41 16.62 -7.36 -9.50
CA LEU A 41 16.94 -7.67 -10.90
C LEU A 41 18.26 -7.01 -11.31
N SER A 42 18.48 -5.74 -10.96
CA SER A 42 19.76 -5.05 -11.21
C SER A 42 20.93 -5.73 -10.50
N LEU A 43 20.74 -6.19 -9.26
CA LEU A 43 21.79 -6.90 -8.52
C LEU A 43 22.13 -8.23 -9.19
N PHE A 44 21.14 -9.00 -9.65
CA PHE A 44 21.37 -10.23 -10.40
C PHE A 44 22.13 -9.98 -11.70
N ILE A 45 21.78 -8.93 -12.44
CA ILE A 45 22.51 -8.55 -13.66
C ILE A 45 23.98 -8.27 -13.32
N LEU A 46 24.25 -7.43 -12.30
CA LEU A 46 25.63 -7.12 -11.89
C LEU A 46 26.40 -8.36 -11.45
N LEU A 47 25.76 -9.25 -10.69
CA LEU A 47 26.38 -10.49 -10.21
C LEU A 47 26.72 -11.42 -11.39
N PHE A 48 25.79 -11.62 -12.33
CA PHE A 48 26.04 -12.43 -13.51
C PHE A 48 27.08 -11.81 -14.45
N SER A 49 27.09 -10.49 -14.63
CA SER A 49 28.13 -9.80 -15.39
C SER A 49 29.51 -9.94 -14.74
N ALA A 50 29.60 -9.84 -13.41
CA ALA A 50 30.84 -10.05 -12.68
C ALA A 50 31.32 -11.51 -12.79
N LEU A 51 30.40 -12.49 -12.72
CA LEU A 51 30.73 -13.90 -12.94
C LEU A 51 31.22 -14.16 -14.36
N ILE A 52 30.60 -13.58 -15.39
CA ILE A 52 31.05 -13.70 -16.77
C ILE A 52 32.46 -13.11 -16.92
N ALA A 53 32.70 -11.92 -16.37
CA ALA A 53 34.01 -11.28 -16.43
C ALA A 53 35.09 -12.12 -15.72
N PHE A 54 34.76 -12.66 -14.55
CA PHE A 54 35.64 -13.56 -13.81
C PHE A 54 35.94 -14.85 -14.59
N LEU A 55 34.90 -15.53 -15.11
CA LEU A 55 35.04 -16.76 -15.91
C LEU A 55 35.78 -16.52 -17.22
N SER A 56 35.69 -15.32 -17.80
CA SER A 56 36.35 -14.97 -19.06
C SER A 56 37.83 -14.65 -18.89
N VAL A 57 38.28 -14.23 -17.71
CA VAL A 57 39.67 -13.81 -17.44
C VAL A 57 40.45 -14.88 -16.67
N ALA A 58 39.76 -15.68 -15.86
CA ALA A 58 40.41 -16.71 -15.05
C ALA A 58 41.10 -17.77 -15.92
N ASP A 59 42.34 -18.09 -15.56
CA ASP A 59 43.14 -19.10 -16.23
C ASP A 59 42.46 -20.48 -16.09
N PRO A 60 42.18 -21.20 -17.19
CA PRO A 60 41.57 -22.52 -17.14
C PRO A 60 42.33 -23.51 -16.23
N ALA A 61 43.65 -23.35 -16.05
CA ALA A 61 44.44 -24.20 -15.15
C ALA A 61 44.10 -24.01 -13.65
N ILE A 62 43.73 -22.79 -13.24
CA ILE A 62 43.35 -22.47 -11.85
C ILE A 62 41.91 -22.87 -11.59
N LEU A 63 41.05 -22.77 -12.60
CA LEU A 63 39.65 -23.16 -12.56
C LEU A 63 39.47 -24.69 -12.47
N LEU A 64 40.35 -25.46 -13.12
CA LEU A 64 40.33 -26.94 -13.10
C LEU A 64 40.58 -27.54 -11.71
N ALA A 65 41.24 -26.78 -10.81
CA ALA A 65 41.51 -27.19 -9.44
C ALA A 65 40.31 -27.01 -8.49
N LEU A 66 39.27 -26.28 -8.92
CA LEU A 66 38.02 -26.13 -8.17
C LEU A 66 37.01 -27.21 -8.61
N PRO A 67 36.55 -28.10 -7.71
CA PRO A 67 35.65 -29.21 -8.06
C PRO A 67 34.23 -28.79 -8.49
N LEU A 68 33.92 -27.49 -8.46
CA LEU A 68 32.60 -26.93 -8.79
C LEU A 68 32.50 -26.43 -10.25
N ILE A 69 33.59 -26.49 -11.01
CA ILE A 69 33.80 -25.72 -12.22
C ILE A 69 34.07 -26.69 -13.39
N PRO A 70 33.41 -26.53 -14.56
CA PRO A 70 33.47 -27.52 -15.64
C PRO A 70 34.89 -27.80 -16.12
N HIS A 71 35.22 -29.08 -16.30
CA HIS A 71 36.57 -29.52 -16.63
C HIS A 71 36.96 -29.28 -18.11
N ASP A 72 36.01 -28.90 -18.97
CA ASP A 72 36.25 -28.63 -20.40
C ASP A 72 36.04 -27.14 -20.76
N LEU A 73 36.88 -26.62 -21.65
CA LEU A 73 36.85 -25.24 -22.14
C LEU A 73 35.55 -24.94 -22.92
N GLN A 74 34.97 -25.96 -23.55
CA GLN A 74 33.68 -25.85 -24.24
C GLN A 74 32.52 -25.66 -23.26
N ASP A 75 32.55 -26.36 -22.13
CA ASP A 75 31.52 -26.24 -21.09
C ASP A 75 31.56 -24.86 -20.41
N MET A 76 32.76 -24.30 -20.21
CA MET A 76 32.90 -22.91 -19.74
C MET A 76 32.23 -21.90 -20.66
N ARG A 77 32.45 -22.04 -21.97
CA ARG A 77 31.83 -21.17 -22.99
C ARG A 77 30.32 -21.30 -22.97
N ASN A 78 29.79 -22.52 -22.81
CA ASN A 78 28.36 -22.77 -22.68
C ASN A 78 27.77 -22.11 -21.43
N VAL A 79 28.45 -22.16 -20.29
CA VAL A 79 28.04 -21.50 -19.05
C VAL A 79 28.03 -19.98 -19.20
N ILE A 80 29.07 -19.39 -19.80
CA ILE A 80 29.13 -17.95 -20.09
C ILE A 80 27.98 -17.53 -21.02
N ALA A 81 27.74 -18.28 -22.09
CA ALA A 81 26.64 -18.02 -23.02
C ALA A 81 25.28 -18.11 -22.33
N PHE A 82 25.08 -19.09 -21.44
CA PHE A 82 23.85 -19.24 -20.65
C PHE A 82 23.64 -18.09 -19.67
N LEU A 83 24.68 -17.65 -18.96
CA LEU A 83 24.64 -16.48 -18.08
C LEU A 83 24.28 -15.21 -18.87
N GLY A 84 24.90 -15.01 -20.04
CA GLY A 84 24.60 -13.89 -20.93
C GLY A 84 23.16 -13.90 -21.42
N PHE A 85 22.64 -15.07 -21.81
CA PHE A 85 21.25 -15.23 -22.22
C PHE A 85 20.27 -14.99 -21.06
N THR A 86 20.63 -15.39 -19.85
CA THR A 86 19.83 -15.13 -18.64
C THR A 86 19.75 -13.63 -18.35
N ILE A 87 20.86 -12.89 -18.45
CA ILE A 87 20.88 -11.42 -18.33
C ILE A 87 19.96 -10.79 -19.38
N PHE A 88 19.98 -11.29 -20.62
CA PHE A 88 19.12 -10.81 -21.70
C PHE A 88 17.63 -11.00 -21.36
N ILE A 89 17.22 -12.19 -20.90
CA ILE A 89 15.83 -12.44 -20.49
C ILE A 89 15.41 -11.49 -19.36
N ILE A 90 16.24 -11.35 -18.33
CA ILE A 90 15.96 -10.48 -17.18
C ILE A 90 15.78 -9.04 -17.64
N SER A 91 16.69 -8.54 -18.49
CA SER A 91 16.64 -7.18 -19.02
C SER A 91 15.41 -6.94 -19.89
N PHE A 92 14.99 -7.94 -20.65
CA PHE A 92 13.80 -7.85 -21.51
C PHE A 92 12.49 -7.96 -20.72
N SER A 93 12.50 -8.70 -19.60
CA SER A 93 11.33 -8.88 -18.75
C SER A 93 10.80 -7.56 -18.18
N ASP A 94 11.69 -6.61 -17.85
CA ASP A 94 11.27 -5.28 -17.38
C ASP A 94 10.49 -4.51 -18.44
N LYS A 95 10.90 -4.61 -19.72
CA LYS A 95 10.19 -4.00 -20.84
C LYS A 95 8.83 -4.66 -21.12
N ILE A 96 8.74 -5.99 -21.05
CA ILE A 96 7.46 -6.69 -21.31
C ILE A 96 6.46 -6.43 -20.16
N LEU A 97 6.93 -6.52 -18.91
CA LEU A 97 6.07 -6.43 -17.74
C LEU A 97 5.75 -4.98 -17.34
N GLY A 98 6.42 -3.98 -17.94
CA GLY A 98 6.18 -2.57 -17.66
C GLY A 98 6.39 -2.22 -16.18
N LEU A 99 7.34 -2.85 -15.50
CA LEU A 99 7.53 -2.68 -14.04
C LEU A 99 7.91 -1.24 -13.74
N THR A 100 8.79 -0.65 -14.55
CA THR A 100 9.20 0.77 -14.43
C THR A 100 8.04 1.73 -14.64
N GLU A 101 7.18 1.52 -15.64
CA GLU A 101 5.99 2.35 -15.88
C GLU A 101 5.01 2.27 -14.70
N THR A 102 4.75 1.05 -14.24
CA THR A 102 3.86 0.80 -13.10
C THR A 102 4.39 1.42 -11.81
N MET A 103 5.71 1.39 -11.60
CA MET A 103 6.38 2.04 -10.48
C MET A 103 6.21 3.56 -10.54
N ASN A 104 6.49 4.18 -11.69
CA ASN A 104 6.37 5.63 -11.87
C ASN A 104 4.92 6.10 -11.69
N LYS A 105 3.95 5.36 -12.24
CA LYS A 105 2.53 5.62 -12.04
C LYS A 105 2.13 5.52 -10.57
N SER A 106 2.67 4.55 -9.84
CA SER A 106 2.44 4.41 -8.40
C SER A 106 3.03 5.58 -7.61
N GLU A 107 4.22 6.06 -7.98
CA GLU A 107 4.85 7.24 -7.36
C GLU A 107 4.01 8.52 -7.61
N GLN A 108 3.59 8.74 -8.85
CA GLN A 108 2.72 9.86 -9.20
C GLN A 108 1.39 9.77 -8.46
N GLY A 109 0.82 8.57 -8.32
CA GLY A 109 -0.40 8.34 -7.53
C GLY A 109 -0.26 8.72 -6.07
N VAL A 110 0.90 8.48 -5.45
CA VAL A 110 1.16 8.95 -4.08
C VAL A 110 1.11 10.48 -4.01
N LYS A 111 1.73 11.18 -4.96
CA LYS A 111 1.76 12.65 -4.99
C LYS A 111 0.34 13.21 -5.17
N LEU A 112 -0.36 12.77 -6.22
CA LEU A 112 -1.73 13.21 -6.52
C LEU A 112 -2.71 12.96 -5.36
N LEU A 113 -2.64 11.79 -4.73
CA LEU A 113 -3.50 11.49 -3.57
C LEU A 113 -3.11 12.31 -2.34
N THR A 114 -1.84 12.66 -2.17
CA THR A 114 -1.39 13.54 -1.08
C THR A 114 -1.93 14.96 -1.28
N ASP A 115 -1.87 15.49 -2.49
CA ASP A 115 -2.42 16.80 -2.82
C ASP A 115 -3.93 16.83 -2.62
N PHE A 116 -4.64 15.80 -3.09
CA PHE A 116 -6.08 15.65 -2.86
C PHE A 116 -6.44 15.60 -1.36
N ILE A 117 -5.70 14.85 -0.54
CA ILE A 117 -5.91 14.80 0.92
C ILE A 117 -5.70 16.19 1.52
N ARG A 118 -4.67 16.92 1.09
CA ARG A 118 -4.40 18.28 1.55
C ARG A 118 -5.53 19.24 1.19
N ASP A 119 -6.11 19.12 0.00
CA ASP A 119 -7.24 19.95 -0.43
C ASP A 119 -8.50 19.62 0.38
N CYS A 120 -8.74 18.35 0.70
CA CYS A 120 -9.81 17.93 1.62
C CYS A 120 -9.62 18.55 3.02
N HIS A 121 -8.40 18.53 3.55
CA HIS A 121 -8.06 19.16 4.83
C HIS A 121 -8.29 20.68 4.80
N ALA A 122 -7.81 21.36 3.75
CA ALA A 122 -7.96 22.81 3.62
C ALA A 122 -9.44 23.22 3.55
N PHE A 123 -10.28 22.44 2.85
CA PHE A 123 -11.71 22.66 2.82
C PHE A 123 -12.34 22.44 4.20
N ARG A 124 -12.00 21.36 4.91
CA ARG A 124 -12.57 21.07 6.22
C ARG A 124 -12.19 22.10 7.28
N ASP A 125 -10.90 22.42 7.39
CA ASP A 125 -10.35 23.11 8.55
C ASP A 125 -10.44 24.65 8.43
N VAL A 126 -10.43 25.18 7.20
CA VAL A 126 -10.49 26.65 6.95
C VAL A 126 -11.65 27.00 6.02
N GLY A 127 -11.78 26.29 4.90
CA GLY A 127 -12.70 26.69 3.82
C GLY A 127 -14.19 26.43 4.07
N SER A 128 -14.55 25.70 5.13
CA SER A 128 -15.94 25.31 5.42
C SER A 128 -16.67 26.36 6.29
N ASN A 129 -15.93 27.11 7.11
CA ASN A 129 -16.47 28.17 7.98
C ASN A 129 -17.03 29.36 7.18
N ASP A 130 -16.51 29.58 5.96
CA ASP A 130 -16.89 30.70 5.09
C ASP A 130 -17.89 30.29 3.99
N CYS A 131 -18.43 29.06 4.01
CA CYS A 131 -19.31 28.54 2.96
C CYS A 131 -20.77 28.43 3.41
N ASP A 132 -21.68 28.97 2.59
CA ASP A 132 -23.10 28.64 2.66
C ASP A 132 -23.36 27.18 2.24
N GLU A 133 -24.50 26.60 2.67
CA GLU A 133 -24.90 25.21 2.36
C GLU A 133 -24.82 24.86 0.87
N LYS A 134 -25.24 25.77 -0.01
CA LYS A 134 -25.17 25.57 -1.47
C LYS A 134 -23.73 25.52 -1.97
N MET A 135 -22.85 26.38 -1.44
CA MET A 135 -21.45 26.43 -1.85
C MET A 135 -20.68 25.20 -1.32
N ALA A 136 -20.99 24.76 -0.10
CA ALA A 136 -20.45 23.54 0.48
C ALA A 136 -20.86 22.29 -0.34
N ALA A 137 -22.12 22.23 -0.80
CA ALA A 137 -22.60 21.14 -1.64
C ALA A 137 -21.89 21.10 -3.01
N LEU A 138 -21.69 22.26 -3.67
CA LEU A 138 -20.95 22.34 -4.93
C LEU A 138 -19.47 21.94 -4.77
N LYS A 139 -18.81 22.38 -3.69
CA LYS A 139 -17.43 21.97 -3.40
C LYS A 139 -17.33 20.47 -3.13
N LEU A 140 -18.29 19.89 -2.40
CA LEU A 140 -18.34 18.45 -2.18
C LEU A 140 -18.48 17.66 -3.49
N GLU A 141 -19.32 18.13 -4.41
CA GLU A 141 -19.47 17.51 -5.73
C GLU A 141 -18.16 17.57 -6.54
N SER A 142 -17.50 18.72 -6.55
CA SER A 142 -16.17 18.88 -7.17
C SER A 142 -15.13 17.93 -6.57
N ILE A 143 -15.06 17.80 -5.23
CA ILE A 143 -14.14 16.87 -4.55
C ILE A 143 -14.46 15.42 -4.92
N LYS A 144 -15.74 15.05 -5.05
CA LYS A 144 -16.15 13.71 -5.49
C LYS A 144 -15.72 13.42 -6.93
N GLU A 145 -15.89 14.38 -7.83
CA GLU A 145 -15.47 14.26 -9.22
C GLU A 145 -13.95 14.08 -9.32
N GLN A 146 -13.18 14.91 -8.60
CA GLN A 146 -11.73 14.78 -8.52
C GLN A 146 -11.31 13.41 -7.99
N TYR A 147 -11.94 12.93 -6.92
CA TYR A 147 -11.66 11.60 -6.37
C TYR A 147 -11.96 10.48 -7.37
N ASN A 148 -13.10 10.56 -8.06
CA ASN A 148 -13.48 9.57 -9.07
C ASN A 148 -12.51 9.55 -10.24
N HIS A 149 -12.10 10.73 -10.71
CA HIS A 149 -11.11 10.87 -11.77
C HIS A 149 -9.76 10.28 -11.36
N LEU A 150 -9.28 10.59 -10.15
CA LEU A 150 -8.06 9.98 -9.59
C LEU A 150 -8.16 8.46 -9.52
N ASN A 151 -9.30 7.93 -9.09
CA ASN A 151 -9.50 6.48 -9.00
C ASN A 151 -9.47 5.80 -10.37
N GLN A 152 -9.99 6.46 -11.42
CA GLN A 152 -9.92 5.98 -12.80
C GLN A 152 -8.48 5.98 -13.34
N ILE A 153 -7.74 7.08 -13.15
CA ILE A 153 -6.35 7.19 -13.63
C ILE A 153 -5.46 6.16 -12.93
N LEU A 154 -5.59 6.02 -11.61
CA LEU A 154 -4.68 5.21 -10.81
C LEU A 154 -4.98 3.72 -10.83
N ALA A 155 -6.16 3.31 -11.31
CA ALA A 155 -6.58 1.90 -11.41
C ALA A 155 -6.29 1.11 -10.12
N LEU A 156 -6.67 1.68 -8.97
CA LEU A 156 -6.34 1.20 -7.62
C LEU A 156 -6.87 -0.22 -7.31
N ASN A 157 -7.86 -0.69 -8.08
CA ASN A 157 -8.50 -2.00 -7.95
C ASN A 157 -7.63 -3.19 -8.40
N THR A 158 -6.39 -2.96 -8.82
CA THR A 158 -5.49 -4.01 -9.35
C THR A 158 -4.77 -4.82 -8.25
N VAL A 159 -5.10 -4.62 -6.97
CA VAL A 159 -4.48 -5.34 -5.85
C VAL A 159 -5.34 -6.53 -5.43
N SER A 160 -4.72 -7.67 -5.16
CA SER A 160 -5.43 -8.84 -4.65
C SER A 160 -6.09 -8.56 -3.28
N ASN A 161 -7.25 -9.18 -3.03
CA ASN A 161 -8.02 -8.96 -1.79
C ASN A 161 -7.18 -9.17 -0.52
N MET A 162 -6.31 -10.18 -0.50
CA MET A 162 -5.44 -10.45 0.65
C MET A 162 -4.41 -9.34 0.87
N THR A 163 -3.80 -8.85 -0.20
CA THR A 163 -2.83 -7.75 -0.12
C THR A 163 -3.53 -6.46 0.31
N PHE A 164 -4.72 -6.19 -0.23
CA PHE A 164 -5.55 -5.06 0.18
C PHE A 164 -5.86 -5.11 1.69
N LEU A 165 -6.33 -6.27 2.20
CA LEU A 165 -6.63 -6.44 3.62
C LEU A 165 -5.40 -6.25 4.51
N ARG A 166 -4.23 -6.74 4.08
CA ARG A 166 -2.97 -6.52 4.80
C ARG A 166 -2.61 -5.04 4.86
N ILE A 167 -2.65 -4.34 3.72
CA ILE A 167 -2.35 -2.90 3.67
C ILE A 167 -3.35 -2.13 4.55
N LYS A 168 -4.63 -2.47 4.49
CA LYS A 168 -5.68 -1.86 5.33
C LYS A 168 -5.44 -2.09 6.82
N LYS A 169 -5.08 -3.31 7.24
CA LYS A 169 -4.74 -3.63 8.65
C LYS A 169 -3.54 -2.80 9.10
N ALA A 170 -2.48 -2.76 8.29
CA ALA A 170 -1.27 -1.99 8.57
C ALA A 170 -1.57 -0.49 8.68
N TYR A 171 -2.36 0.06 7.76
CA TYR A 171 -2.80 1.47 7.80
C TYR A 171 -3.57 1.79 9.08
N LYS A 172 -4.56 0.97 9.46
CA LYS A 172 -5.31 1.15 10.71
C LYS A 172 -4.40 1.13 11.94
N GLN A 173 -3.39 0.25 11.94
CA GLN A 173 -2.42 0.20 13.03
C GLN A 173 -1.57 1.47 13.09
N LYS A 174 -1.08 1.98 11.94
CA LYS A 174 -0.35 3.27 11.88
C LYS A 174 -1.20 4.41 12.44
N VAL A 175 -2.47 4.50 12.05
CA VAL A 175 -3.40 5.53 12.57
C VAL A 175 -3.59 5.38 14.08
N LYS A 176 -3.74 4.16 14.59
CA LYS A 176 -3.87 3.90 16.04
C LYS A 176 -2.64 4.36 16.81
N VAL A 177 -1.45 4.02 16.31
CA VAL A 177 -0.17 4.41 16.93
C VAL A 177 0.03 5.93 16.85
N SER A 178 -0.32 6.56 15.73
CA SER A 178 -0.28 8.02 15.59
C SER A 178 -1.13 8.70 16.67
N LYS A 179 -2.39 8.26 16.84
CA LYS A 179 -3.29 8.80 17.87
C LYS A 179 -2.81 8.55 19.31
N MET A 180 -1.99 7.52 19.52
CA MET A 180 -1.35 7.26 20.82
C MET A 180 -0.20 8.24 21.04
N LEU A 181 0.64 8.44 20.02
CA LEU A 181 1.75 9.39 20.04
C LEU A 181 1.28 10.84 20.27
N ASP A 182 0.14 11.21 19.67
CA ASP A 182 -0.47 12.54 19.86
C ASP A 182 -0.89 12.77 21.32
N LYS A 183 -1.17 11.70 22.08
CA LYS A 183 -1.57 11.76 23.50
C LYS A 183 -0.37 11.69 24.45
N ASP A 184 0.60 10.84 24.13
CA ASP A 184 1.84 10.72 24.88
C ASP A 184 3.02 10.51 23.89
N PRO A 185 3.91 11.49 23.76
CA PRO A 185 5.02 11.44 22.82
C PRO A 185 6.13 10.46 23.26
N ASN A 186 6.15 10.02 24.52
CA ASN A 186 7.20 9.16 25.07
C ASN A 186 6.85 7.66 25.03
N ILE A 187 5.76 7.28 24.36
CA ILE A 187 5.35 5.88 24.26
C ILE A 187 6.41 5.05 23.51
N ASN A 188 6.73 3.87 24.04
CA ASN A 188 7.62 2.91 23.39
C ASN A 188 6.99 2.34 22.10
N LEU A 189 7.34 2.90 20.95
CA LEU A 189 6.84 2.46 19.64
C LEU A 189 7.12 0.97 19.37
N LYS A 190 8.22 0.41 19.88
CA LYS A 190 8.58 -0.98 19.62
C LYS A 190 7.50 -1.92 20.17
N GLU A 191 6.99 -1.71 21.37
CA GLU A 191 5.99 -2.60 21.97
C GLU A 191 4.64 -2.56 21.22
N HIS A 192 4.24 -1.40 20.71
CA HIS A 192 2.98 -1.24 19.98
C HIS A 192 3.07 -1.58 18.48
N TYR A 193 4.28 -1.57 17.92
CA TYR A 193 4.54 -1.89 16.51
C TYR A 193 5.00 -3.34 16.30
N LEU A 194 5.68 -3.96 17.28
CA LEU A 194 6.26 -5.32 17.18
C LEU A 194 5.22 -6.45 17.16
N MET A 195 3.95 -6.18 17.48
CA MET A 195 2.89 -7.18 17.38
C MET A 195 2.52 -7.55 15.91
N SER A 196 3.27 -7.06 14.92
CA SER A 196 2.87 -7.12 13.50
C SER A 196 3.82 -7.89 12.57
N LEU A 197 5.10 -8.15 12.92
CA LEU A 197 6.04 -8.79 11.97
C LEU A 197 5.80 -10.31 11.80
N LYS A 198 5.49 -11.03 12.88
CA LYS A 198 5.08 -12.44 12.80
C LYS A 198 3.71 -12.59 12.13
N ASP A 199 2.77 -11.69 12.41
CA ASP A 199 1.46 -11.61 11.74
C ASP A 199 1.55 -11.19 10.26
N TRP A 200 2.57 -10.43 9.89
CA TRP A 200 2.83 -9.96 8.51
C TRP A 200 3.29 -11.10 7.59
N PHE A 201 4.08 -12.05 8.13
CA PHE A 201 4.49 -13.26 7.41
C PHE A 201 3.50 -14.43 7.55
N PHE A 202 2.85 -14.59 8.71
CA PHE A 202 2.03 -15.77 9.05
C PHE A 202 0.54 -15.46 9.24
N TRP A 203 -0.06 -14.62 8.39
CA TRP A 203 -1.49 -14.38 8.47
C TRP A 203 -2.28 -15.67 8.13
N LYS A 204 -2.84 -16.31 9.17
CA LYS A 204 -3.98 -17.22 9.07
C LYS A 204 -5.26 -16.39 9.26
N PRO A 205 -6.29 -16.53 8.41
CA PRO A 205 -7.55 -15.84 8.60
C PRO A 205 -8.24 -16.38 9.86
N SER A 206 -8.11 -15.70 10.99
CA SER A 206 -9.02 -15.90 12.11
C SER A 206 -10.35 -15.23 11.74
N ARG A 207 -11.42 -16.04 11.60
CA ARG A 207 -12.80 -15.54 11.62
C ARG A 207 -12.97 -14.76 12.92
N GLN A 208 -13.01 -13.44 12.81
CA GLN A 208 -13.50 -12.60 13.90
C GLN A 208 -15.00 -12.47 13.66
N SER A 209 -15.78 -13.26 14.41
CA SER A 209 -17.21 -13.11 14.51
C SER A 209 -17.49 -11.79 15.22
N ASP A 210 -17.96 -10.80 14.45
CA ASP A 210 -18.55 -9.59 15.01
C ASP A 210 -19.91 -9.96 15.62
N SER A 211 -19.91 -10.44 16.86
CA SER A 211 -21.08 -10.37 17.73
C SER A 211 -20.99 -9.08 18.51
N LEU A 212 -21.50 -7.99 17.94
CA LEU A 212 -21.90 -6.83 18.72
C LEU A 212 -23.39 -7.00 19.03
N THR A 213 -23.62 -7.30 20.30
CA THR A 213 -24.88 -7.53 20.99
C THR A 213 -25.86 -6.38 20.77
N THR A 214 -27.01 -6.73 20.21
CA THR A 214 -28.29 -6.04 20.37
C THR A 214 -28.67 -6.13 21.85
N ASP A 215 -28.55 -5.04 22.61
CA ASP A 215 -29.17 -4.93 23.93
C ASP A 215 -30.53 -4.23 23.77
N GLU A 216 -31.48 -4.99 23.26
CA GLU A 216 -32.91 -4.75 23.42
C GLU A 216 -33.36 -5.58 24.63
N LYS A 217 -33.44 -4.96 25.80
CA LYS A 217 -34.19 -5.51 26.94
C LYS A 217 -35.33 -4.58 27.29
N ARG A 218 -36.49 -4.96 26.75
CA ARG A 218 -37.81 -4.64 27.26
C ARG A 218 -38.06 -5.38 28.58
N ASP A 219 -38.83 -4.70 29.42
CA ASP A 219 -39.78 -5.21 30.40
C ASP A 219 -39.26 -5.78 31.72
N GLU A 220 -39.42 -4.99 32.79
CA GLU A 220 -40.00 -5.50 34.03
C GLU A 220 -41.18 -4.61 34.50
N PRO A 221 -42.23 -5.20 35.09
CA PRO A 221 -43.48 -4.54 35.43
C PRO A 221 -43.45 -3.98 36.86
N MET A 222 -44.14 -2.86 37.10
CA MET A 222 -44.64 -2.55 38.43
C MET A 222 -46.11 -2.12 38.39
N THR A 223 -46.92 -3.04 38.89
CA THR A 223 -48.25 -2.86 39.45
C THR A 223 -48.32 -1.74 40.49
N HIS A 224 -49.37 -0.91 40.41
CA HIS A 224 -50.24 -0.47 41.53
C HIS A 224 -51.48 0.18 40.86
N GLN A 225 -52.68 -0.42 40.91
CA GLN A 225 -53.74 -0.15 41.91
C GLN A 225 -53.83 1.34 42.29
N LYS A 226 -54.98 2.05 42.31
CA LYS A 226 -56.40 1.70 42.39
C LYS A 226 -57.20 3.03 42.31
N THR A 227 -58.50 2.93 42.01
CA THR A 227 -59.61 3.86 42.38
C THR A 227 -59.56 5.27 41.78
N GLN A 228 -60.63 5.81 41.20
CA GLN A 228 -62.04 5.76 41.61
C GLN A 228 -62.96 5.94 40.40
#